data_AF-A0A1C2EBE8-F1
#
_entry.id   AF-A0A1C2EBE8-F1
#
_cell.length_a   1.000
_cell.length_b   1.000
_cell.length_c   1.000
_cell.angle_alpha   90.00
_cell.angle_beta   90.00
_cell.angle_gamma   90.00
#
_symmetry.space_group_name_H-M   'P 1'
#
loop_
_entity.id
_entity.type
_entity.pdbx_description
1 polymer ?
#
loop_
_entity_poly.entity_id
_entity_poly.type
_entity_poly.pdbx_seq_one_letter_code
_entity_poly.pdbx_strand_id
1 'polypeptide(L)'
;MFGFRQLATNGRKKIGLLIGAGAPVSINIGEAGAWQPLIPNIAGLEKIVLAELSESQRGVYDQIKSSFADSNLEKVLSRVRMLAEVIGGGRLFDFSEQDFFALSEAICNSIREVVAKDLPVGANPYSEVVSWINGINRKYAVEIFTTNYDLLIEHALERAKTPYFDGFSGSKSAFFDPSSISKNDLPPRWVRLWKLHGSIGWESNANGEVVRVPNSKNANMVYPSHIKYDQTQAAPFSSLFERLKNFILEPDTLILCTGFSFADAHISSRLLECLLANPTAALFAFQFNSLADEKAAKELALKCPGISVFCSDGAVINGVEAKWKIGTPPTKNWHEIRAEYYKDNKFLLGDFLRLARFLATAGSDISQDAAPPAPLDMLEETI
;
A
#
# COMPACT_ATOMS: atom_id res chain seq x y z
N MET A 1 -5.49 8.30 -20.38
CA MET A 1 -4.17 7.69 -20.03
C MET A 1 -2.96 8.53 -20.44
N PHE A 2 -2.91 9.12 -21.64
CA PHE A 2 -1.81 10.05 -21.99
C PHE A 2 -1.68 11.22 -21.00
N GLY A 3 -2.78 11.89 -20.66
CA GLY A 3 -2.78 12.93 -19.62
C GLY A 3 -2.37 12.42 -18.23
N PHE A 4 -2.62 11.15 -17.92
CA PHE A 4 -2.16 10.56 -16.66
C PHE A 4 -0.63 10.39 -16.64
N ARG A 5 -0.01 9.95 -17.75
CA ARG A 5 1.46 9.91 -17.87
C ARG A 5 2.06 11.30 -17.65
N GLN A 6 1.52 12.32 -18.31
CA GLN A 6 1.98 13.69 -18.15
C GLN A 6 1.85 14.19 -16.71
N LEU A 7 0.77 13.83 -16.00
CA LEU A 7 0.61 14.16 -14.59
C LEU A 7 1.62 13.43 -13.70
N ALA A 8 1.86 12.14 -13.95
CA ALA A 8 2.80 11.32 -13.19
C ALA A 8 4.27 11.74 -13.42
N THR A 9 4.59 12.31 -14.57
CA THR A 9 5.94 12.81 -14.91
C THR A 9 6.14 14.30 -14.63
N ASN A 10 5.10 15.00 -14.17
CA ASN A 10 5.19 16.43 -13.89
C ASN A 10 6.06 16.69 -12.65
N GLY A 11 7.25 17.25 -12.87
CA GLY A 11 8.19 17.58 -11.80
C GLY A 11 7.73 18.69 -10.84
N ARG A 12 6.66 19.43 -11.15
CA ARG A 12 6.14 20.51 -10.29
C ARG A 12 4.95 20.11 -9.44
N LYS A 13 4.33 18.96 -9.71
CA LYS A 13 3.16 18.50 -8.98
C LYS A 13 3.56 17.88 -7.64
N LYS A 14 2.74 18.03 -6.60
CA LYS A 14 2.93 17.29 -5.35
C LYS A 14 2.29 15.93 -5.50
N ILE A 15 3.08 14.87 -5.36
CA ILE A 15 2.62 13.50 -5.61
C ILE A 15 2.73 12.67 -4.35
N GLY A 16 1.60 12.13 -3.93
CA GLY A 16 1.49 11.13 -2.88
C GLY A 16 1.19 9.77 -3.48
N LEU A 17 1.79 8.72 -2.94
CA LEU A 17 1.39 7.34 -3.17
C LEU A 17 0.69 6.83 -1.91
N LEU A 18 -0.49 6.22 -2.05
CA LEU A 18 -1.13 5.44 -0.99
C LEU A 18 -1.07 3.97 -1.38
N ILE A 19 -0.26 3.19 -0.67
CA ILE A 19 0.02 1.79 -0.97
C ILE A 19 -0.60 0.92 0.13
N GLY A 20 -1.49 0.00 -0.26
CA GLY A 20 -2.14 -0.93 0.66
C GLY A 20 -1.71 -2.38 0.48
N ALA A 21 -2.37 -3.27 1.23
CA ALA A 21 -2.01 -4.69 1.35
C ALA A 21 -2.17 -5.48 0.04
N GLY A 22 -2.83 -4.92 -0.98
CA GLY A 22 -2.91 -5.49 -2.32
C GLY A 22 -1.63 -5.31 -3.15
N ALA A 23 -0.72 -4.40 -2.78
CA ALA A 23 0.51 -4.18 -3.54
C ALA A 23 1.48 -5.38 -3.48
N PRO A 24 1.79 -5.96 -2.29
CA PRO A 24 2.63 -7.17 -2.22
C PRO A 24 2.06 -8.38 -2.96
N VAL A 25 0.72 -8.45 -3.12
CA VAL A 25 0.03 -9.55 -3.81
C VAL A 25 0.44 -9.63 -5.27
N SER A 26 0.83 -8.51 -5.89
CA SER A 26 1.25 -8.44 -7.30
C SER A 26 2.58 -9.14 -7.59
N ILE A 27 3.35 -9.51 -6.56
CA ILE A 27 4.62 -10.23 -6.71
C ILE A 27 4.34 -11.73 -6.61
N ASN A 28 4.53 -12.45 -7.73
CA ASN A 28 4.44 -13.91 -7.75
C ASN A 28 5.79 -14.54 -7.36
N ILE A 29 5.77 -15.43 -6.37
CA ILE A 29 6.91 -16.25 -5.92
C ILE A 29 6.69 -17.75 -6.14
N GLY A 30 5.60 -18.15 -6.78
CA GLY A 30 5.27 -19.55 -7.00
C GLY A 30 6.16 -20.21 -8.06
N GLU A 31 6.38 -21.51 -7.90
CA GLU A 31 7.14 -22.34 -8.85
C GLU A 31 6.26 -22.77 -10.04
N ALA A 32 6.89 -23.04 -11.19
CA ALA A 32 6.27 -23.66 -12.37
C ALA A 32 4.97 -22.99 -12.88
N GLY A 33 4.82 -21.67 -12.69
CA GLY A 33 3.65 -20.91 -13.16
C GLY A 33 2.45 -20.95 -12.21
N ALA A 34 2.54 -21.61 -11.06
CA ALA A 34 1.54 -21.47 -10.00
C ALA A 34 1.62 -20.06 -9.41
N TRP A 35 0.46 -19.45 -9.13
CA TRP A 35 0.41 -18.13 -8.50
C TRP A 35 0.49 -18.25 -6.99
N GLN A 36 1.55 -17.71 -6.41
CA GLN A 36 1.71 -17.54 -4.97
C GLN A 36 2.17 -16.11 -4.69
N PRO A 37 1.37 -15.28 -4.00
CA PRO A 37 1.77 -13.91 -3.69
C PRO A 37 2.92 -13.90 -2.67
N LEU A 38 3.80 -12.89 -2.76
CA LEU A 38 4.88 -12.68 -1.79
C LEU A 38 4.32 -12.48 -0.37
N ILE A 39 3.33 -11.59 -0.23
CA ILE A 39 2.54 -11.41 0.98
C ILE A 39 1.07 -11.39 0.56
N PRO A 40 0.20 -12.21 1.16
CA PRO A 40 -1.22 -12.23 0.83
C PRO A 40 -1.93 -10.96 1.31
N ASN A 41 -3.10 -10.68 0.74
CA ASN A 41 -4.00 -9.66 1.29
C ASN A 41 -4.55 -10.06 2.67
N ILE A 42 -5.29 -9.17 3.34
CA ILE A 42 -5.85 -9.42 4.68
C ILE A 42 -6.69 -10.71 4.75
N ALA A 43 -7.47 -11.04 3.71
CA ALA A 43 -8.27 -12.26 3.69
C ALA A 43 -7.41 -13.53 3.57
N GLY A 44 -6.32 -13.50 2.80
CA GLY A 44 -5.36 -14.60 2.73
C GLY A 44 -4.53 -14.72 4.00
N LEU A 45 -4.15 -13.59 4.60
CA LEU A 45 -3.45 -13.51 5.88
C LEU A 45 -4.29 -14.14 7.00
N GLU A 46 -5.60 -13.84 7.05
CA GLU A 46 -6.52 -14.43 8.02
C GLU A 46 -6.53 -15.97 7.95
N LYS A 47 -6.53 -16.55 6.74
CA LYS A 47 -6.50 -18.00 6.56
C LYS A 47 -5.22 -18.63 7.11
N ILE A 48 -4.07 -17.98 6.92
CA ILE A 48 -2.78 -18.46 7.43
C ILE A 48 -2.76 -18.37 8.95
N VAL A 49 -3.16 -17.22 9.51
CA VAL A 49 -3.25 -17.03 10.96
C VAL A 49 -4.13 -18.09 11.59
N LEU A 50 -5.34 -18.30 11.05
CA LEU A 50 -6.24 -19.32 11.56
C LEU A 50 -5.61 -20.71 11.54
N ALA A 51 -4.83 -21.05 10.52
CA ALA A 51 -4.14 -22.34 10.39
C ALA A 51 -3.09 -22.59 11.49
N GLU A 52 -2.45 -21.52 11.99
CA GLU A 52 -1.40 -21.59 13.02
C GLU A 52 -1.94 -21.56 14.46
N LEU A 53 -3.15 -21.03 14.67
CA LEU A 53 -3.79 -21.01 16.00
C LEU A 53 -4.14 -22.42 16.49
N SER A 54 -4.06 -22.62 17.81
CA SER A 54 -4.53 -23.86 18.45
C SER A 54 -6.04 -24.03 18.27
N GLU A 55 -6.54 -25.26 18.45
CA GLU A 55 -7.98 -25.54 18.31
C GLU A 55 -8.83 -24.70 19.28
N SER A 56 -8.37 -24.50 20.52
CA SER A 56 -9.04 -23.63 21.50
C SER A 56 -9.02 -22.16 21.08
N GLN A 57 -7.87 -21.66 20.63
CA GLN A 57 -7.71 -20.28 20.14
C GLN A 57 -8.57 -20.01 18.90
N ARG A 58 -8.62 -20.95 17.95
CA ARG A 58 -9.47 -20.87 16.76
C ARG A 58 -10.94 -20.84 17.14
N GLY A 59 -11.38 -21.67 18.08
CA GLY A 59 -12.75 -21.67 18.59
C GLY A 59 -13.17 -20.30 19.12
N VAL A 60 -12.32 -19.67 19.94
CA VAL A 60 -12.57 -18.31 20.47
C VAL A 60 -12.53 -17.26 19.38
N TYR A 61 -11.57 -17.35 18.46
CA TYR A 61 -11.47 -16.45 17.31
C TYR A 61 -12.76 -16.45 16.49
N ASP A 62 -13.29 -17.64 16.15
CA ASP A 62 -14.50 -17.78 15.34
C ASP A 62 -15.75 -17.27 16.08
N GLN A 63 -15.83 -17.48 17.39
CA GLN A 63 -16.89 -16.91 18.22
C GLN A 63 -16.84 -15.38 18.21
N ILE A 64 -15.66 -14.77 18.40
CA ILE A 64 -15.50 -13.31 18.32
C ILE A 64 -15.85 -12.82 16.92
N LYS A 65 -15.37 -13.49 15.87
CA LYS A 65 -15.64 -13.14 14.48
C LYS A 65 -17.15 -13.13 14.18
N SER A 66 -17.87 -14.14 14.65
CA SER A 66 -19.33 -14.25 14.47
C SER A 66 -20.13 -13.22 15.27
N SER A 67 -19.53 -12.56 16.26
CA SER A 67 -20.22 -11.59 17.12
C SER A 67 -20.49 -10.22 16.47
N PHE A 68 -20.04 -9.99 15.23
CA PHE A 68 -20.26 -8.73 14.52
C PHE A 68 -20.19 -8.85 12.99
N ALA A 69 -20.92 -7.98 12.30
CA ALA A 69 -20.90 -7.90 10.84
C ALA A 69 -19.58 -7.31 10.30
N ASP A 70 -19.26 -7.62 9.04
CA ASP A 70 -18.07 -7.12 8.32
C ASP A 70 -16.75 -7.34 9.07
N SER A 71 -16.63 -8.48 9.73
CA SER A 71 -15.42 -8.89 10.45
C SER A 71 -14.25 -9.15 9.51
N ASN A 72 -13.07 -8.69 9.89
CA ASN A 72 -11.79 -9.06 9.28
C ASN A 72 -10.76 -9.34 10.39
N LEU A 73 -9.60 -9.85 10.00
CA LEU A 73 -8.51 -10.16 10.93
C LEU A 73 -8.18 -9.03 11.91
N GLU A 74 -8.09 -7.80 11.40
CA GLU A 74 -7.69 -6.63 12.18
C GLU A 74 -8.76 -6.19 13.20
N LYS A 75 -10.04 -6.27 12.83
CA LYS A 75 -11.17 -6.02 13.73
C LYS A 75 -11.28 -7.09 14.80
N VAL A 76 -11.04 -8.36 14.47
CA VAL A 76 -11.02 -9.45 15.45
C VAL A 76 -9.87 -9.26 16.43
N LEU A 77 -8.65 -8.97 15.94
CA LEU A 77 -7.50 -8.68 16.79
C LEU A 77 -7.76 -7.49 17.74
N SER A 78 -8.40 -6.43 17.25
CA SER A 78 -8.80 -5.30 18.09
C SER A 78 -9.75 -5.70 19.23
N ARG A 79 -10.71 -6.59 18.97
CA ARG A 79 -11.63 -7.10 19.99
C ARG A 79 -10.94 -8.04 20.97
N VAL A 80 -10.05 -8.92 20.50
CA VAL A 80 -9.24 -9.80 21.37
C VAL A 80 -8.47 -8.97 22.39
N ARG A 81 -7.78 -7.90 21.94
CA ARG A 81 -7.03 -7.00 22.82
C ARG A 81 -7.93 -6.25 23.82
N MET A 82 -9.09 -5.79 23.37
CA MET A 82 -10.08 -5.16 24.26
C MET A 82 -10.57 -6.12 25.34
N LEU A 83 -10.88 -7.37 24.97
CA LEU A 83 -11.33 -8.39 25.93
C LEU A 83 -10.23 -8.73 26.94
N ALA A 84 -8.97 -8.78 26.53
CA ALA A 84 -7.85 -8.98 27.46
C ALA A 84 -7.83 -7.92 28.58
N GLU A 85 -8.13 -6.67 28.26
CA GLU A 85 -8.07 -5.56 29.22
C GLU A 85 -9.34 -5.44 30.09
N VAL A 86 -10.51 -5.78 29.54
CA VAL A 86 -11.80 -5.55 30.20
C VAL A 86 -12.22 -6.71 31.11
N ILE A 87 -11.76 -7.93 30.83
CA ILE A 87 -12.25 -9.13 31.51
C ILE A 87 -11.85 -9.22 33.00
N GLY A 88 -10.73 -8.58 33.37
CA GLY A 88 -10.18 -8.66 34.72
C GLY A 88 -10.06 -10.11 35.22
N GLY A 89 -10.54 -10.39 36.44
CA GLY A 89 -10.54 -11.74 37.01
C GLY A 89 -11.60 -12.71 36.45
N GLY A 90 -12.39 -12.29 35.47
CA GLY A 90 -13.46 -13.10 34.87
C GLY A 90 -12.97 -14.10 33.81
N ARG A 91 -13.91 -14.86 33.24
CA ARG A 91 -13.70 -15.71 32.07
C ARG A 91 -14.79 -15.47 31.04
N LEU A 92 -14.42 -15.53 29.76
CA LEU A 92 -15.32 -15.36 28.63
C LEU A 92 -14.83 -16.30 27.54
N PHE A 93 -15.74 -17.11 26.97
CA PHE A 93 -15.36 -18.18 26.03
C PHE A 93 -14.30 -19.13 26.63
N ASP A 94 -14.39 -19.38 27.94
CA ASP A 94 -13.43 -20.13 28.76
C ASP A 94 -12.00 -19.54 28.83
N PHE A 95 -11.77 -18.37 28.22
CA PHE A 95 -10.50 -17.64 28.24
C PHE A 95 -10.46 -16.65 29.40
N SER A 96 -9.32 -16.60 30.08
CA SER A 96 -8.94 -15.57 31.05
C SER A 96 -8.23 -14.39 30.36
N GLU A 97 -7.92 -13.34 31.12
CA GLU A 97 -7.07 -12.22 30.66
C GLU A 97 -5.77 -12.71 29.99
N GLN A 98 -5.06 -13.64 30.62
CA GLN A 98 -3.79 -14.18 30.11
C GLN A 98 -3.98 -14.95 28.80
N ASP A 99 -5.09 -15.67 28.66
CA ASP A 99 -5.39 -16.42 27.43
C ASP A 99 -5.71 -15.48 26.26
N PHE A 100 -6.41 -14.37 26.50
CA PHE A 100 -6.63 -13.34 25.49
C PHE A 100 -5.34 -12.61 25.09
N PHE A 101 -4.44 -12.33 26.04
CA PHE A 101 -3.10 -11.81 25.73
C PHE A 101 -2.31 -12.79 24.87
N ALA A 102 -2.28 -14.07 25.24
CA ALA A 102 -1.61 -15.11 24.46
C ALA A 102 -2.21 -15.28 23.06
N LEU A 103 -3.54 -15.17 22.92
CA LEU A 103 -4.20 -15.18 21.60
C LEU A 103 -3.80 -13.96 20.76
N SER A 104 -3.79 -12.76 21.34
CA SER A 104 -3.34 -11.55 20.65
C SER A 104 -1.88 -11.69 20.19
N GLU A 105 -1.00 -12.19 21.05
CA GLU A 105 0.41 -12.40 20.75
C GLU A 105 0.59 -13.45 19.63
N ALA A 106 -0.13 -14.57 19.70
CA ALA A 106 -0.11 -15.60 18.66
C ALA A 106 -0.54 -15.05 17.29
N ILE A 107 -1.62 -14.27 17.23
CA ILE A 107 -2.06 -13.61 16.00
C ILE A 107 -0.98 -12.64 15.48
N CYS A 108 -0.41 -11.81 16.35
CA CYS A 108 0.60 -10.82 15.94
C CYS A 108 1.89 -11.48 15.44
N ASN A 109 2.34 -12.55 16.10
CA ASN A 109 3.51 -13.31 15.68
C ASN A 109 3.26 -14.00 14.33
N SER A 110 2.10 -14.61 14.14
CA SER A 110 1.70 -15.20 12.86
C SER A 110 1.69 -14.16 11.72
N ILE A 111 1.05 -13.00 11.95
CA ILE A 111 1.05 -11.89 10.99
C ILE A 111 2.48 -11.51 10.64
N ARG A 112 3.34 -11.34 11.65
CA ARG A 112 4.73 -10.95 11.47
C ARG A 112 5.51 -11.95 10.62
N GLU A 113 5.40 -13.24 10.86
CA GLU A 113 6.10 -14.27 10.07
C GLU A 113 5.68 -14.26 8.59
N VAL A 114 4.40 -13.97 8.32
CA VAL A 114 3.88 -13.87 6.95
C VAL A 114 4.38 -12.60 6.26
N VAL A 115 4.42 -11.46 6.94
CA VAL A 115 4.78 -10.16 6.33
C VAL A 115 6.29 -9.85 6.40
N ALA A 116 7.07 -10.58 7.21
CA ALA A 116 8.52 -10.47 7.31
C ALA A 116 9.24 -11.12 6.11
N LYS A 117 8.79 -10.81 4.89
CA LYS A 117 9.43 -11.24 3.65
C LYS A 117 10.37 -10.17 3.14
N ASP A 118 11.52 -10.61 2.68
CA ASP A 118 12.41 -9.75 1.91
C ASP A 118 11.86 -9.56 0.50
N LEU A 119 12.09 -8.37 -0.04
CA LEU A 119 11.78 -8.10 -1.44
C LEU A 119 12.60 -9.05 -2.35
N PRO A 120 12.02 -9.71 -3.36
CA PRO A 120 12.80 -10.57 -4.27
C PRO A 120 13.93 -9.82 -4.98
N VAL A 121 15.01 -10.52 -5.32
CA VAL A 121 16.13 -9.95 -6.08
C VAL A 121 15.71 -9.73 -7.54
N GLY A 122 16.17 -8.63 -8.13
CA GLY A 122 15.84 -8.28 -9.53
C GLY A 122 14.68 -7.30 -9.66
N ALA A 123 14.19 -7.14 -10.89
CA ALA A 123 13.12 -6.21 -11.24
C ALA A 123 11.79 -6.67 -10.65
N ASN A 124 11.12 -5.77 -9.93
CA ASN A 124 9.83 -5.98 -9.28
C ASN A 124 9.08 -4.64 -9.16
N PRO A 125 7.76 -4.65 -8.84
CA PRO A 125 6.95 -3.44 -8.80
C PRO A 125 7.51 -2.33 -7.89
N TYR A 126 8.08 -2.69 -6.74
CA TYR A 126 8.64 -1.71 -5.80
C TYR A 126 9.90 -1.06 -6.37
N SER A 127 10.79 -1.84 -7.00
CA SER A 127 11.96 -1.31 -7.69
C SER A 127 11.60 -0.41 -8.88
N GLU A 128 10.51 -0.71 -9.59
CA GLU A 128 9.99 0.11 -10.69
C GLU A 128 9.42 1.44 -10.19
N VAL A 129 8.68 1.44 -9.06
CA VAL A 129 8.22 2.67 -8.41
C VAL A 129 9.41 3.53 -7.99
N VAL A 130 10.45 2.94 -7.38
CA VAL A 130 11.66 3.69 -6.99
C VAL A 130 12.40 4.22 -8.22
N SER A 131 12.45 3.46 -9.32
CA SER A 131 12.99 3.93 -10.60
C SER A 131 12.23 5.14 -11.13
N TRP A 132 10.89 5.12 -11.10
CA TRP A 132 10.05 6.27 -11.47
C TRP A 132 10.26 7.50 -10.55
N ILE A 133 10.45 7.28 -9.25
CA ILE A 133 10.75 8.36 -8.30
C ILE A 133 12.08 9.04 -8.68
N ASN A 134 13.12 8.24 -8.93
CA ASN A 134 14.46 8.75 -9.24
C ASN A 134 14.60 9.31 -10.66
N GLY A 135 13.83 8.78 -11.61
CA GLY A 135 13.93 9.14 -13.03
C GLY A 135 13.39 10.54 -13.37
N ILE A 136 12.73 11.23 -12.44
CA ILE A 136 12.13 12.53 -12.67
C ILE A 136 12.66 13.53 -11.66
N ASN A 137 13.22 14.64 -12.16
CA ASN A 137 13.64 15.75 -11.31
C ASN A 137 12.42 16.52 -10.79
N ARG A 138 12.10 16.35 -9.51
CA ARG A 138 10.92 16.96 -8.87
C ARG A 138 11.30 18.14 -7.98
N LYS A 139 10.44 19.16 -7.99
CA LYS A 139 10.48 20.30 -7.07
C LYS A 139 10.08 19.90 -5.65
N TYR A 140 9.17 18.92 -5.53
CA TYR A 140 8.66 18.41 -4.26
C TYR A 140 8.99 16.92 -4.14
N ALA A 141 9.27 16.47 -2.93
CA ALA A 141 9.47 15.05 -2.66
C ALA A 141 8.19 14.25 -2.91
N VAL A 142 8.37 13.01 -3.37
CA VAL A 142 7.27 12.03 -3.40
C VAL A 142 7.04 11.56 -1.96
N GLU A 143 5.79 11.57 -1.55
CA GLU A 143 5.39 11.05 -0.25
C GLU A 143 4.67 9.71 -0.43
N ILE A 144 5.05 8.72 0.35
CA ILE A 144 4.48 7.38 0.32
C ILE A 144 3.80 7.18 1.67
N PHE A 145 2.48 7.05 1.63
CA PHE A 145 1.66 6.62 2.74
C PHE A 145 1.36 5.13 2.55
N THR A 146 1.55 4.34 3.60
CA THR A 146 1.27 2.90 3.53
C THR A 146 0.59 2.40 4.78
N THR A 147 -0.35 1.47 4.59
CA THR A 147 -0.99 0.71 5.68
C THR A 147 -0.30 -0.64 5.90
N ASN A 148 0.76 -0.94 5.14
CA ASN A 148 1.42 -2.23 5.20
C ASN A 148 2.44 -2.28 6.32
N TYR A 149 2.48 -3.43 7.00
CA TYR A 149 3.43 -3.70 8.08
C TYR A 149 4.81 -4.13 7.57
N ASP A 150 4.89 -4.67 6.35
CA ASP A 150 6.10 -5.17 5.69
C ASP A 150 7.14 -4.07 5.42
N LEU A 151 8.40 -4.43 5.15
CA LEU A 151 9.50 -3.49 4.90
C LEU A 151 9.86 -3.34 3.41
N LEU A 152 8.95 -3.71 2.49
CA LEU A 152 9.28 -3.85 1.06
C LEU A 152 9.65 -2.52 0.39
N ILE A 153 8.99 -1.41 0.77
CA ILE A 153 9.30 -0.07 0.23
C ILE A 153 10.67 0.40 0.73
N GLU A 154 10.96 0.24 2.03
CA GLU A 154 12.28 0.56 2.60
C GLU A 154 13.38 -0.24 1.90
N HIS A 155 13.20 -1.55 1.73
CA HIS A 155 14.16 -2.39 1.02
C HIS A 155 14.38 -1.93 -0.42
N ALA A 156 13.33 -1.54 -1.13
CA ALA A 156 13.45 -1.04 -2.50
C ALA A 156 14.24 0.28 -2.56
N LEU A 157 13.96 1.21 -1.65
CA LEU A 157 14.66 2.49 -1.54
C LEU A 157 16.14 2.29 -1.20
N GLU A 158 16.44 1.43 -0.22
CA GLU A 158 17.80 1.13 0.22
C GLU A 158 18.61 0.42 -0.86
N ARG A 159 18.04 -0.57 -1.55
CA ARG A 159 18.70 -1.26 -2.69
C ARG A 159 19.06 -0.30 -3.81
N ALA A 160 18.21 0.66 -4.08
CA ALA A 160 18.45 1.70 -5.08
C ALA A 160 19.30 2.87 -4.57
N LYS A 161 19.78 2.84 -3.31
CA LYS A 161 20.49 3.94 -2.64
C LYS A 161 19.72 5.27 -2.72
N THR A 162 18.39 5.17 -2.63
CA THR A 162 17.47 6.30 -2.63
C THR A 162 17.23 6.72 -1.20
N PRO A 163 17.62 7.94 -0.80
CA PRO A 163 17.44 8.35 0.58
C PRO A 163 15.96 8.59 0.87
N TYR A 164 15.58 8.33 2.11
CA TYR A 164 14.22 8.52 2.55
C TYR A 164 14.19 8.97 4.01
N PHE A 165 13.08 9.60 4.38
CA PHE A 165 12.77 9.97 5.75
C PHE A 165 11.44 9.34 6.15
N ASP A 166 11.46 8.54 7.21
CA ASP A 166 10.33 7.77 7.71
C ASP A 166 9.83 8.24 9.09
N GLY A 167 10.30 9.41 9.54
CA GLY A 167 10.06 9.91 10.90
C GLY A 167 11.14 9.50 11.92
N PHE A 168 12.04 8.58 11.57
CA PHE A 168 13.19 8.22 12.41
C PHE A 168 14.47 8.92 11.93
N SER A 169 15.38 9.15 12.86
CA SER A 169 16.73 9.62 12.54
C SER A 169 17.55 8.46 11.97
N GLY A 170 17.95 8.57 10.70
CA GLY A 170 18.71 7.55 9.94
C GLY A 170 17.82 6.56 9.17
N SER A 171 18.40 5.67 8.37
CA SER A 171 17.71 4.57 7.67
C SER A 171 17.97 3.21 8.33
N LYS A 172 17.22 2.16 7.94
CA LYS A 172 17.44 0.80 8.46
C LYS A 172 18.82 0.28 8.02
N SER A 173 19.16 0.49 6.75
CA SER A 173 20.46 0.21 6.16
C SER A 173 21.04 1.52 5.64
N ALA A 174 21.92 2.14 6.42
CA ALA A 174 22.57 3.39 6.04
C ALA A 174 23.53 3.20 4.86
N PHE A 175 23.55 4.16 3.93
CA PHE A 175 24.48 4.19 2.81
C PHE A 175 25.12 5.57 2.70
N PHE A 176 26.35 5.60 2.18
CA PHE A 176 27.05 6.86 1.95
C PHE A 176 26.44 7.60 0.75
N ASP A 177 26.05 8.86 0.97
CA ASP A 177 25.47 9.73 -0.04
C ASP A 177 26.30 11.03 -0.16
N PRO A 178 27.25 11.09 -1.10
CA PRO A 178 28.11 12.27 -1.28
C PRO A 178 27.30 13.54 -1.55
N SER A 179 26.15 13.42 -2.21
CA SER A 179 25.35 14.58 -2.61
C SER A 179 24.67 15.26 -1.42
N SER A 180 24.37 14.51 -0.36
CA SER A 180 23.80 15.05 0.89
C SER A 180 24.81 15.85 1.71
N ILE A 181 26.12 15.66 1.51
CA ILE A 181 27.16 16.45 2.19
C ILE A 181 27.23 17.87 1.62
N SER A 182 26.88 18.03 0.34
CA SER A 182 27.01 19.31 -0.37
C SER A 182 25.89 20.33 -0.05
N LYS A 183 24.80 19.91 0.59
CA LYS A 183 23.60 20.73 0.83
C LYS A 183 23.06 20.51 2.25
N ASN A 184 22.71 21.59 2.94
CA ASN A 184 22.17 21.52 4.31
C ASN A 184 20.68 21.15 4.37
N ASP A 185 19.95 21.32 3.26
CA ASP A 185 18.52 21.00 3.20
C ASP A 185 18.30 19.52 2.84
N LEU A 186 17.26 18.91 3.41
CA LEU A 186 16.76 17.61 2.95
C LEU A 186 16.30 17.75 1.49
N PRO A 187 17.05 17.22 0.51
CA PRO A 187 16.78 17.54 -0.88
C PRO A 187 15.46 16.90 -1.34
N PRO A 188 14.76 17.49 -2.33
CA PRO A 188 13.48 16.96 -2.83
C PRO A 188 13.52 15.52 -3.34
N ARG A 189 14.71 14.97 -3.65
CA ARG A 189 14.87 13.56 -4.00
C ARG A 189 14.69 12.59 -2.83
N TRP A 190 14.71 13.08 -1.59
CA TRP A 190 14.50 12.23 -0.42
C TRP A 190 13.02 11.90 -0.30
N VAL A 191 12.68 10.64 -0.47
CA VAL A 191 11.31 10.15 -0.33
C VAL A 191 10.83 10.37 1.11
N ARG A 192 9.57 10.73 1.28
CA ARG A 192 8.93 10.74 2.61
C ARG A 192 8.10 9.48 2.74
N LEU A 193 8.32 8.67 3.76
CA LEU A 193 7.62 7.40 3.95
C LEU A 193 6.85 7.42 5.28
N TRP A 194 5.55 7.18 5.23
CA TRP A 194 4.68 7.31 6.38
C TRP A 194 3.86 6.03 6.56
N LYS A 195 4.15 5.27 7.63
CA LYS A 195 3.50 3.99 7.93
C LYS A 195 2.32 4.14 8.88
N LEU A 196 1.12 4.31 8.32
CA LEU A 196 -0.09 4.67 9.06
C LEU A 196 -0.50 3.61 10.11
N HIS A 197 -0.24 2.32 9.83
CA HIS A 197 -0.57 1.20 10.72
C HIS A 197 0.62 0.67 11.52
N GLY A 198 1.77 1.34 11.44
CA GLY A 198 3.00 0.88 12.07
C GLY A 198 3.80 -0.06 11.17
N SER A 199 4.78 -0.73 11.76
CA SER A 199 5.76 -1.53 11.03
C SER A 199 6.27 -2.67 11.89
N ILE A 200 6.56 -3.83 11.28
CA ILE A 200 7.23 -4.94 11.98
C ILE A 200 8.64 -4.57 12.48
N GLY A 201 9.22 -3.48 11.97
CA GLY A 201 10.53 -2.98 12.38
C GLY A 201 10.51 -2.00 13.56
N TRP A 202 9.34 -1.76 14.17
CA TRP A 202 9.23 -0.83 15.29
C TRP A 202 9.00 -1.58 16.61
N GLU A 203 9.60 -1.10 17.70
CA GLU A 203 9.37 -1.58 19.06
C GLU A 203 9.17 -0.40 20.02
N SER A 204 8.53 -0.64 21.17
CA SER A 204 8.56 0.28 22.30
C SER A 204 9.74 -0.05 23.20
N ASN A 205 10.61 0.93 23.47
CA ASN A 205 11.69 0.74 24.43
C ASN A 205 11.18 0.75 25.88
N ALA A 206 12.09 0.56 26.85
CA ALA A 206 11.76 0.54 28.28
C ALA A 206 11.13 1.85 28.80
N ASN A 207 11.32 2.96 28.09
CA ASN A 207 10.76 4.27 28.42
C ASN A 207 9.39 4.52 27.76
N GLY A 208 8.86 3.55 27.00
CA GLY A 208 7.62 3.73 26.23
C GLY A 208 7.80 4.48 24.91
N GLU A 209 9.04 4.71 24.47
CA GLU A 209 9.32 5.43 23.23
C GLU A 209 9.35 4.47 22.04
N VAL A 210 8.82 4.93 20.90
CA VAL A 210 8.86 4.18 19.65
C VAL A 210 10.24 4.28 19.01
N VAL A 211 10.91 3.12 18.90
CA VAL A 211 12.23 2.99 18.31
C VAL A 211 12.20 2.03 17.12
N ARG A 212 13.09 2.26 16.15
CA ARG A 212 13.29 1.34 15.03
C ARG A 212 14.35 0.31 15.41
N VAL A 213 13.98 -0.97 15.38
CA VAL A 213 14.86 -2.09 15.68
C VAL A 213 15.04 -2.94 14.42
N PRO A 214 16.25 -2.95 13.82
CA PRO A 214 16.56 -3.87 12.73
C PRO A 214 16.34 -5.31 13.21
N ASN A 215 15.45 -6.04 12.53
CA ASN A 215 15.08 -7.41 12.89
C ASN A 215 14.43 -7.54 14.29
N SER A 216 13.62 -6.54 14.68
CA SER A 216 12.70 -6.62 15.83
C SER A 216 12.13 -8.02 15.95
N LYS A 217 12.23 -8.63 17.14
CA LYS A 217 11.61 -9.92 17.45
C LYS A 217 10.25 -9.77 18.11
N ASN A 218 9.81 -8.53 18.29
CA ASN A 218 8.61 -8.23 19.02
C ASN A 218 7.49 -7.79 18.07
N ALA A 219 6.35 -8.48 18.13
CA ALA A 219 5.19 -8.14 17.30
C ALA A 219 4.29 -7.06 17.94
N ASN A 220 4.70 -6.50 19.09
CA ASN A 220 3.90 -5.57 19.89
C ASN A 220 3.47 -4.29 19.16
N MET A 221 4.19 -3.88 18.09
CA MET A 221 3.85 -2.65 17.35
C MET A 221 3.19 -2.89 15.98
N VAL A 222 2.69 -4.10 15.75
CA VAL A 222 1.75 -4.34 14.65
C VAL A 222 0.39 -3.82 15.06
N TYR A 223 -0.04 -2.75 14.38
CA TYR A 223 -1.39 -2.18 14.39
C TYR A 223 -1.87 -1.63 15.75
N PRO A 224 -2.04 -0.30 15.91
CA PRO A 224 -2.72 0.23 17.09
C PRO A 224 -4.19 -0.22 17.04
N SER A 225 -4.71 -0.73 18.17
CA SER A 225 -6.10 -1.19 18.20
C SER A 225 -7.05 -0.04 17.83
N HIS A 226 -7.87 -0.19 16.78
CA HIS A 226 -8.80 0.85 16.31
C HIS A 226 -9.79 1.34 17.38
N ILE A 227 -9.96 0.57 18.45
CA ILE A 227 -10.89 0.86 19.55
C ILE A 227 -10.24 1.78 20.60
N LYS A 228 -8.90 1.76 20.72
CA LYS A 228 -8.19 2.74 21.55
C LYS A 228 -8.05 4.04 20.77
N TYR A 229 -9.06 4.89 20.92
CA TYR A 229 -8.97 6.32 20.63
C TYR A 229 -7.61 6.87 21.11
N ASP A 230 -7.15 6.48 22.31
CA ASP A 230 -5.88 6.91 22.89
C ASP A 230 -4.62 6.43 22.13
N GLN A 231 -4.60 5.22 21.54
CA GLN A 231 -3.43 4.72 20.81
C GLN A 231 -3.29 5.36 19.42
N THR A 232 -4.41 5.66 18.76
CA THR A 232 -4.38 6.40 17.48
C THR A 232 -4.04 7.89 17.65
N GLN A 233 -4.29 8.44 18.85
CA GLN A 233 -3.92 9.80 19.23
C GLN A 233 -2.51 9.89 19.85
N ALA A 234 -1.96 8.77 20.30
CA ALA A 234 -0.58 8.70 20.78
C ALA A 234 0.42 8.86 19.62
N ALA A 235 1.56 9.48 19.92
CA ALA A 235 2.70 9.47 19.03
C ALA A 235 3.21 8.02 18.87
N PRO A 236 3.65 7.61 17.66
CA PRO A 236 3.84 8.42 16.45
C PRO A 236 2.61 8.52 15.54
N PHE A 237 1.55 7.76 15.79
CA PHE A 237 0.42 7.62 14.85
C PHE A 237 -0.31 8.95 14.61
N SER A 238 -0.56 9.75 15.65
CA SER A 238 -1.19 11.06 15.50
C SER A 238 -0.41 11.98 14.55
N SER A 239 0.92 12.01 14.66
CA SER A 239 1.79 12.78 13.77
C SER A 239 1.73 12.28 12.31
N LEU A 240 1.63 10.97 12.09
CA LEU A 240 1.56 10.37 10.76
C LEU A 240 0.22 10.69 10.07
N PHE A 241 -0.90 10.59 10.81
CA PHE A 241 -2.22 10.96 10.30
C PHE A 241 -2.35 12.46 10.05
N GLU A 242 -1.76 13.29 10.92
CA GLU A 242 -1.70 14.73 10.72
C GLU A 242 -0.86 15.09 9.48
N ARG A 243 0.24 14.37 9.22
CA ARG A 243 1.00 14.55 7.97
C ARG A 243 0.18 14.17 6.74
N LEU A 244 -0.55 13.04 6.77
CA LEU A 244 -1.45 12.65 5.67
C LEU A 244 -2.48 13.74 5.38
N LYS A 245 -3.17 14.22 6.41
CA LYS A 245 -4.14 15.31 6.31
C LYS A 245 -3.51 16.57 5.69
N ASN A 246 -2.39 17.01 6.24
CA ASN A 246 -1.71 18.22 5.76
C ASN A 246 -1.28 18.08 4.30
N PHE A 247 -0.75 16.93 3.90
CA PHE A 247 -0.38 16.66 2.51
C PHE A 247 -1.58 16.77 1.55
N ILE A 248 -2.74 16.19 1.93
CA ILE A 248 -3.97 16.27 1.11
C ILE A 248 -4.48 17.71 1.00
N LEU A 249 -4.36 18.50 2.06
CA LEU A 249 -4.80 19.90 2.10
C LEU A 249 -3.85 20.86 1.37
N GLU A 250 -2.65 20.43 1.00
CA GLU A 250 -1.75 21.23 0.17
C GLU A 250 -2.35 21.44 -1.24
N PRO A 251 -2.18 22.63 -1.85
CA PRO A 251 -2.73 22.90 -3.17
C PRO A 251 -2.00 22.12 -4.27
N ASP A 252 -2.74 21.75 -5.33
CA ASP A 252 -2.26 20.99 -6.49
C ASP A 252 -1.61 19.63 -6.11
N THR A 253 -2.22 18.95 -5.15
CA THR A 253 -1.81 17.61 -4.71
C THR A 253 -2.50 16.52 -5.52
N LEU A 254 -1.74 15.52 -5.95
CA LEU A 254 -2.25 14.30 -6.58
C LEU A 254 -1.86 13.09 -5.73
N ILE A 255 -2.84 12.28 -5.37
CA ILE A 255 -2.64 11.01 -4.65
C ILE A 255 -2.93 9.86 -5.60
N LEU A 256 -1.96 8.98 -5.77
CA LEU A 256 -2.12 7.73 -6.52
C LEU A 256 -2.28 6.60 -5.50
N CYS A 257 -3.45 5.99 -5.48
CA CYS A 257 -3.80 4.95 -4.54
C CYS A 257 -3.84 3.59 -5.24
N THR A 258 -3.18 2.58 -4.66
CA THR A 258 -3.08 1.23 -5.21
C THR A 258 -2.99 0.19 -4.09
N GLY A 259 -3.64 -0.96 -4.27
CA GLY A 259 -3.65 -2.03 -3.27
C GLY A 259 -4.38 -1.70 -1.96
N PHE A 260 -5.03 -0.54 -1.84
CA PHE A 260 -5.84 -0.14 -0.68
C PHE A 260 -7.33 -0.26 -1.00
N SER A 261 -8.06 -1.08 -0.22
CA SER A 261 -9.46 -1.43 -0.48
C SER A 261 -10.47 -0.40 0.01
N PHE A 262 -10.03 0.62 0.74
CA PHE A 262 -10.91 1.59 1.42
C PHE A 262 -11.84 0.96 2.48
N ALA A 263 -11.57 -0.27 2.91
CA ALA A 263 -12.33 -0.93 3.98
C ALA A 263 -12.01 -0.38 5.38
N ASP A 264 -10.86 0.28 5.54
CA ASP A 264 -10.51 1.01 6.75
C ASP A 264 -11.30 2.33 6.79
N ALA A 265 -12.29 2.41 7.68
CA ALA A 265 -13.15 3.57 7.81
C ALA A 265 -12.43 4.81 8.35
N HIS A 266 -11.38 4.65 9.17
CA HIS A 266 -10.65 5.75 9.80
C HIS A 266 -9.77 6.50 8.81
N ILE A 267 -9.08 5.76 7.93
CA ILE A 267 -8.33 6.35 6.81
C ILE A 267 -9.29 6.88 5.75
N SER A 268 -10.30 6.09 5.38
CA SER A 268 -11.22 6.45 4.30
C SER A 268 -12.06 7.69 4.61
N SER A 269 -12.51 7.87 5.86
CA SER A 269 -13.23 9.09 6.26
C SER A 269 -12.33 10.33 6.19
N ARG A 270 -11.06 10.21 6.62
CA ARG A 270 -10.08 11.31 6.56
C ARG A 270 -9.76 11.70 5.12
N LEU A 271 -9.57 10.73 4.23
CA LEU A 271 -9.37 11.00 2.80
C LEU A 271 -10.56 11.77 2.23
N LEU A 272 -11.79 11.33 2.55
CA LEU A 272 -13.02 11.97 2.11
C LEU A 272 -13.13 13.41 2.62
N GLU A 273 -12.96 13.62 3.93
CA GLU A 273 -13.04 14.94 4.57
C GLU A 273 -12.02 15.92 3.98
N CYS A 274 -10.76 15.49 3.82
CA CYS A 274 -9.69 16.35 3.32
C CYS A 274 -9.87 16.70 1.84
N LEU A 275 -10.31 15.75 1.01
CA LEU A 275 -10.55 15.99 -0.42
C LEU A 275 -11.79 16.84 -0.67
N LEU A 276 -12.82 16.75 0.18
CA LEU A 276 -13.96 17.67 0.15
C LEU A 276 -13.54 19.10 0.54
N ALA A 277 -12.61 19.23 1.49
CA ALA A 277 -12.09 20.53 1.92
C ALA A 277 -11.08 21.15 0.94
N ASN A 278 -10.43 20.35 0.07
CA ASN A 278 -9.47 20.82 -0.91
C ASN A 278 -9.88 20.44 -2.36
N PRO A 279 -10.63 21.29 -3.05
CA PRO A 279 -11.04 21.06 -4.45
C PRO A 279 -9.89 21.02 -5.46
N THR A 280 -8.68 21.46 -5.08
CA THR A 280 -7.50 21.43 -5.96
C THR A 280 -6.72 20.12 -5.86
N ALA A 281 -7.01 19.30 -4.85
CA ALA A 281 -6.44 17.97 -4.70
C ALA A 281 -7.26 16.93 -5.47
N ALA A 282 -6.59 15.89 -5.95
CA ALA A 282 -7.21 14.75 -6.60
C ALA A 282 -6.62 13.44 -6.09
N LEU A 283 -7.47 12.43 -5.96
CA LEU A 283 -7.08 11.06 -5.63
C LEU A 283 -7.50 10.12 -6.76
N PHE A 284 -6.54 9.41 -7.34
CA PHE A 284 -6.78 8.36 -8.32
C PHE A 284 -6.57 7.00 -7.66
N ALA A 285 -7.65 6.27 -7.44
CA ALA A 285 -7.65 4.93 -6.87
C ALA A 285 -7.69 3.89 -7.98
N PHE A 286 -6.62 3.11 -8.11
CA PHE A 286 -6.52 2.02 -9.06
C PHE A 286 -6.85 0.70 -8.35
N GLN A 287 -8.04 0.17 -8.62
CA GLN A 287 -8.58 -1.04 -8.01
C GLN A 287 -8.49 -2.24 -8.95
N PHE A 288 -8.10 -3.39 -8.40
CA PHE A 288 -7.92 -4.63 -9.15
C PHE A 288 -9.25 -5.26 -9.57
N ASN A 289 -10.27 -5.25 -8.71
CA ASN A 289 -11.52 -5.94 -8.95
C ASN A 289 -12.50 -5.12 -9.81
N SER A 290 -13.72 -5.62 -9.96
CA SER A 290 -14.80 -4.94 -10.68
C SER A 290 -15.43 -3.84 -9.81
N LEU A 291 -16.15 -2.90 -10.45
CA LEU A 291 -16.95 -1.88 -9.74
C LEU A 291 -17.95 -2.47 -8.74
N ALA A 292 -18.45 -3.69 -8.98
CA ALA A 292 -19.41 -4.35 -8.10
C ALA A 292 -18.77 -4.85 -6.79
N ASP A 293 -17.50 -5.22 -6.85
CA ASP A 293 -16.75 -5.75 -5.72
C ASP A 293 -16.10 -4.63 -4.89
N GLU A 294 -15.77 -3.50 -5.52
CA GLU A 294 -15.07 -2.36 -4.91
C GLU A 294 -16.04 -1.33 -4.29
N LYS A 295 -16.97 -1.80 -3.45
CA LYS A 295 -18.07 -0.99 -2.89
C LYS A 295 -17.57 0.23 -2.11
N ALA A 296 -16.61 0.04 -1.21
CA ALA A 296 -16.11 1.10 -0.34
C ALA A 296 -15.47 2.24 -1.15
N ALA A 297 -14.59 1.90 -2.10
CA ALA A 297 -13.96 2.87 -2.98
C ALA A 297 -15.02 3.61 -3.83
N LYS A 298 -15.96 2.87 -4.42
CA LYS A 298 -17.07 3.42 -5.22
C LYS A 298 -17.90 4.42 -4.43
N GLU A 299 -18.30 4.09 -3.21
CA GLU A 299 -19.10 4.99 -2.36
C GLU A 299 -18.38 6.31 -2.06
N LEU A 300 -17.07 6.28 -1.85
CA LEU A 300 -16.27 7.48 -1.64
C LEU A 300 -16.24 8.36 -2.91
N ALA A 301 -16.01 7.76 -4.07
CA ALA A 301 -15.96 8.47 -5.35
C ALA A 301 -17.30 9.10 -5.76
N LEU A 302 -18.42 8.48 -5.38
CA LEU A 302 -19.76 9.05 -5.58
C LEU A 302 -20.02 10.27 -4.67
N LYS A 303 -19.40 10.30 -3.49
CA LYS A 303 -19.55 11.41 -2.51
C LYS A 303 -18.60 12.57 -2.75
N CYS A 304 -17.45 12.34 -3.38
CA CYS A 304 -16.41 13.35 -3.57
C CYS A 304 -15.89 13.37 -5.01
N PRO A 305 -16.15 14.45 -5.78
CA PRO A 305 -15.62 14.64 -7.13
C PRO A 305 -14.10 14.53 -7.27
N GLY A 306 -13.35 14.88 -6.22
CA GLY A 306 -11.89 14.79 -6.17
C GLY A 306 -11.37 13.35 -6.11
N ILE A 307 -12.23 12.36 -5.86
CA ILE A 307 -11.89 10.94 -5.85
C ILE A 307 -12.33 10.32 -7.18
N SER A 308 -11.38 9.78 -7.93
CA SER A 308 -11.63 8.97 -9.12
C SER A 308 -11.21 7.53 -8.86
N VAL A 309 -12.13 6.59 -9.06
CA VAL A 309 -11.89 5.16 -8.86
C VAL A 309 -11.89 4.46 -10.21
N PHE A 310 -10.80 3.77 -10.51
CA PHE A 310 -10.58 3.02 -11.74
C PHE A 310 -10.57 1.52 -11.41
N CYS A 311 -11.59 0.79 -11.83
CA CYS A 311 -11.73 -0.65 -11.65
C CYS A 311 -11.49 -1.38 -12.98
N SER A 312 -11.41 -2.71 -12.91
CA SER A 312 -11.16 -3.55 -14.09
C SER A 312 -12.21 -3.38 -15.20
N ASP A 313 -13.49 -3.17 -14.86
CA ASP A 313 -14.62 -3.15 -15.81
C ASP A 313 -15.28 -1.78 -15.98
N GLY A 314 -14.89 -0.78 -15.18
CA GLY A 314 -15.37 0.59 -15.32
C GLY A 314 -14.67 1.55 -14.35
N ALA A 315 -15.20 2.75 -14.24
CA ALA A 315 -14.70 3.78 -13.34
C ALA A 315 -15.83 4.62 -12.74
N VAL A 316 -15.53 5.26 -11.61
CA VAL A 316 -16.30 6.38 -11.07
C VAL A 316 -15.41 7.61 -11.16
N ILE A 317 -15.82 8.60 -11.95
CA ILE A 317 -15.06 9.84 -12.16
C ILE A 317 -16.03 11.00 -11.98
N ASN A 318 -15.65 11.99 -11.16
CA ASN A 318 -16.49 13.16 -10.89
C ASN A 318 -17.91 12.79 -10.42
N GLY A 319 -18.01 11.76 -9.56
CA GLY A 319 -19.29 11.24 -9.06
C GLY A 319 -20.14 10.46 -10.07
N VAL A 320 -19.64 10.20 -11.29
CA VAL A 320 -20.37 9.46 -12.33
C VAL A 320 -19.75 8.09 -12.54
N GLU A 321 -20.56 7.05 -12.37
CA GLU A 321 -20.20 5.66 -12.65
C GLU A 321 -20.42 5.33 -14.14
N ALA A 322 -19.41 4.75 -14.79
CA ALA A 322 -19.50 4.30 -16.17
C ALA A 322 -18.63 3.05 -16.44
N LYS A 323 -19.08 2.21 -17.38
CA LYS A 323 -18.29 1.08 -17.89
C LYS A 323 -17.30 1.53 -18.96
N TRP A 324 -16.21 0.78 -19.12
CA TRP A 324 -15.24 1.07 -20.16
C TRP A 324 -15.85 0.90 -21.55
N LYS A 325 -15.71 1.93 -22.39
CA LYS A 325 -16.08 1.89 -23.80
C LYS A 325 -14.91 2.34 -24.65
N ILE A 326 -14.50 1.51 -25.60
CA ILE A 326 -13.46 1.86 -26.57
C ILE A 326 -14.05 2.90 -27.53
N GLY A 327 -13.45 4.09 -27.55
CA GLY A 327 -13.72 5.11 -28.56
C GLY A 327 -12.82 4.96 -29.79
N THR A 328 -12.95 5.91 -30.72
CA THR A 328 -12.10 6.01 -31.91
C THR A 328 -10.63 6.23 -31.50
N PRO A 329 -9.67 5.46 -32.06
CA PRO A 329 -8.26 5.64 -31.72
C PRO A 329 -7.74 7.01 -32.22
N PRO A 330 -6.99 7.76 -31.39
CA PRO A 330 -6.42 9.05 -31.77
C PRO A 330 -5.28 8.92 -32.81
N THR A 331 -4.55 7.79 -32.85
CA THR A 331 -3.44 7.55 -33.77
C THR A 331 -3.37 6.07 -34.20
N LYS A 332 -2.66 5.75 -35.29
CA LYS A 332 -2.53 4.38 -35.81
C LYS A 332 -1.86 3.42 -34.82
N ASN A 333 -0.90 3.89 -34.03
CA ASN A 333 -0.17 3.07 -33.05
C ASN A 333 -0.82 3.11 -31.65
N TRP A 334 -2.01 3.70 -31.52
CA TRP A 334 -2.69 3.80 -30.21
C TRP A 334 -2.99 2.44 -29.59
N HIS A 335 -3.13 1.40 -30.42
CA HIS A 335 -3.40 0.04 -29.96
C HIS A 335 -2.27 -0.51 -29.10
N GLU A 336 -1.01 -0.20 -29.42
CA GLU A 336 0.17 -0.64 -28.66
C GLU A 336 0.22 0.03 -27.29
N ILE A 337 0.08 1.36 -27.25
CA ILE A 337 0.05 2.15 -26.01
C ILE A 337 -1.13 1.72 -25.13
N ARG A 338 -2.28 1.43 -25.74
CA ARG A 338 -3.48 0.96 -25.02
C ARG A 338 -3.26 -0.41 -24.39
N ALA A 339 -2.57 -1.32 -25.07
CA ALA A 339 -2.33 -2.68 -24.56
C ALA A 339 -1.57 -2.69 -23.22
N GLU A 340 -0.84 -1.62 -22.90
CA GLU A 340 -0.15 -1.47 -21.62
C GLU A 340 -1.11 -1.31 -20.43
N TYR A 341 -2.28 -0.69 -20.63
CA TYR A 341 -3.23 -0.37 -19.55
C TYR A 341 -4.65 -0.92 -19.76
N TYR A 342 -4.95 -1.48 -20.93
CA TYR A 342 -6.27 -2.03 -21.26
C TYR A 342 -6.16 -3.19 -22.24
N LYS A 343 -6.60 -4.39 -21.83
CA LYS A 343 -6.59 -5.62 -22.62
C LYS A 343 -7.80 -6.49 -22.26
N ASP A 344 -8.35 -7.22 -23.23
CA ASP A 344 -9.46 -8.18 -23.03
C ASP A 344 -10.66 -7.56 -22.31
N ASN A 345 -11.03 -6.34 -22.71
CA ASN A 345 -12.06 -5.49 -22.10
C ASN A 345 -11.84 -5.14 -20.62
N LYS A 346 -10.63 -5.33 -20.11
CA LYS A 346 -10.25 -5.02 -18.73
C LYS A 346 -9.20 -3.92 -18.67
N PHE A 347 -9.39 -3.01 -17.72
CA PHE A 347 -8.38 -2.06 -17.31
C PHE A 347 -7.37 -2.74 -16.39
N LEU A 348 -6.08 -2.59 -16.68
CA LEU A 348 -5.00 -3.38 -16.10
C LEU A 348 -4.27 -2.68 -14.95
N LEU A 349 -4.36 -1.36 -14.82
CA LEU A 349 -3.55 -0.64 -13.82
C LEU A 349 -4.07 -0.77 -12.39
N GLY A 350 -5.16 -1.51 -12.18
CA GLY A 350 -5.53 -1.99 -10.85
C GLY A 350 -4.54 -2.99 -10.27
N ASP A 351 -3.76 -3.67 -11.13
CA ASP A 351 -2.62 -4.48 -10.72
C ASP A 351 -1.41 -3.58 -10.44
N PHE A 352 -0.88 -3.64 -9.22
CA PHE A 352 0.26 -2.83 -8.79
C PHE A 352 1.51 -3.05 -9.66
N LEU A 353 1.76 -4.28 -10.14
CA LEU A 353 2.85 -4.57 -11.07
C LEU A 353 2.69 -3.78 -12.38
N ARG A 354 1.47 -3.78 -12.93
CA ARG A 354 1.17 -3.05 -14.17
C ARG A 354 1.25 -1.54 -13.97
N LEU A 355 0.75 -1.04 -12.84
CA LEU A 355 0.83 0.38 -12.50
C LEU A 355 2.27 0.84 -12.30
N ALA A 356 3.07 0.10 -11.54
CA ALA A 356 4.48 0.41 -11.30
C ALA A 356 5.26 0.47 -12.62
N ARG A 357 5.06 -0.52 -13.49
CA ARG A 357 5.68 -0.55 -14.82
C ARG A 357 5.22 0.61 -15.71
N PHE A 358 3.93 0.93 -15.66
CA PHE A 358 3.37 2.06 -16.39
C PHE A 358 3.96 3.40 -15.92
N LEU A 359 4.22 3.57 -14.63
CA LEU A 359 4.87 4.76 -14.07
C LEU A 359 6.35 4.83 -14.46
N ALA A 360 7.08 3.72 -14.31
CA ALA A 360 8.51 3.64 -14.66
C ALA A 360 8.76 3.99 -16.14
N THR A 361 7.92 3.49 -17.04
CA THR A 361 8.00 3.75 -18.49
C THR A 361 7.48 5.12 -18.90
N ALA A 362 6.74 5.83 -18.03
CA ALA A 362 6.24 7.16 -18.37
C ALA A 362 7.36 8.21 -18.44
N GLY A 363 8.44 8.05 -17.67
CA GLY A 363 9.58 8.96 -17.61
C GLY A 363 10.67 8.72 -18.66
N SER A 364 10.72 7.51 -19.24
CA SER A 364 11.54 7.26 -20.42
C SER A 364 10.82 7.86 -21.62
N ASP A 365 11.43 8.87 -22.27
CA ASP A 365 11.02 9.27 -23.61
C ASP A 365 11.00 8.01 -24.47
N ILE A 366 9.80 7.51 -24.79
CA ILE A 366 9.63 6.55 -25.88
C ILE A 366 9.89 7.37 -27.15
N SER A 367 11.18 7.57 -27.44
CA SER A 367 11.65 7.71 -28.81
C SER A 367 11.19 6.42 -29.51
N GLN A 368 10.42 6.60 -30.58
CA GLN A 368 9.65 5.57 -31.26
C GLN A 368 10.49 4.48 -31.99
N ASP A 369 11.72 4.19 -31.58
CA ASP A 369 12.66 3.37 -32.37
C ASP A 369 13.24 2.14 -31.65
N ALA A 370 12.72 1.74 -30.50
CA ALA A 370 13.10 0.45 -29.92
C ALA A 370 12.02 -0.60 -30.20
N ALA A 371 12.21 -1.37 -31.28
CA ALA A 371 11.44 -2.59 -31.50
C ALA A 371 11.55 -3.51 -30.27
N PRO A 372 10.46 -4.16 -29.84
CA PRO A 372 10.52 -5.13 -28.76
C PRO A 372 11.49 -6.26 -29.12
N PRO A 373 12.23 -6.83 -28.15
CA PRO A 373 13.08 -7.99 -28.41
C PRO A 373 12.21 -9.12 -28.96
N ALA A 374 12.63 -9.67 -30.10
CA ALA A 374 11.96 -10.79 -30.73
C ALA A 374 11.87 -11.97 -29.74
N PRO A 375 10.77 -12.74 -29.74
CA PRO A 375 10.71 -14.01 -29.03
C PRO A 375 11.85 -14.92 -29.50
N LEU A 376 12.48 -15.62 -28.55
CA LEU A 376 13.60 -16.55 -28.78
C LEU A 376 13.25 -17.80 -29.61
N ASP A 377 12.06 -17.87 -30.22
CA ASP A 377 11.56 -19.02 -30.97
C ASP A 377 11.69 -18.89 -32.50
N MET A 378 12.66 -18.13 -33.00
CA MET A 378 12.91 -17.98 -34.45
C MET A 378 14.38 -18.22 -34.84
N LEU A 379 15.07 -19.11 -34.12
CA LEU A 379 16.34 -19.68 -34.56
C LEU A 379 16.17 -21.17 -34.87
N GLU A 380 15.33 -21.47 -35.86
CA GLU A 380 15.48 -22.69 -36.66
C GLU A 380 15.01 -22.38 -38.08
N GLU A 381 15.75 -22.91 -39.05
CA GLU A 381 15.60 -22.77 -40.51
C GLU A 381 16.12 -21.47 -41.14
N THR A 382 17.43 -21.43 -41.43
CA THR A 382 17.90 -21.32 -42.83
C THR A 382 19.43 -21.53 -42.96
N ILE A 383 19.76 -22.62 -43.66
CA ILE A 383 21.04 -23.02 -44.31
C ILE A 383 22.16 -23.54 -43.41
#